data_AF-K7QYH5-F1
#
_entry.id   AF-K7QYH5-F1
#
_cell.length_a   1.000
_cell.length_b   1.000
_cell.length_c   1.000
_cell.angle_alpha   90.00
_cell.angle_beta   90.00
_cell.angle_gamma   90.00
#
_symmetry.space_group_name_H-M   'P 1'
#
loop_
_entity.id
_entity.type
_entity.pdbx_description
1 polymer ?
#
loop_
_entity_poly.entity_id
_entity_poly.type
_entity_poly.pdbx_seq_one_letter_code
_entity_poly.pdbx_strand_id
1 'polypeptide(L)'
;MDRQKVVGVVLLGLIGLYFAFQGREEAPSPSGPASPPREERVEEEGRECLARVRVAALGYQEVRLELEGQAWAIRLSWPGGGLQVETPRVCSGGECKVPIPPGVRPVEVRVDACPPLLLGE
;
A
#
# COMPACT_ATOMS: atom_id res chain seq x y z
N MET A 1 29.51 24.72 31.58
CA MET A 1 28.67 24.91 30.38
C MET A 1 28.20 23.51 29.98
N ASP A 2 27.36 22.87 30.81
CA ASP A 2 27.22 21.39 30.76
C ASP A 2 25.79 20.88 30.97
N ARG A 3 24.87 21.74 31.44
CA ARG A 3 23.49 21.35 31.74
C ARG A 3 22.72 20.93 30.47
N GLN A 4 23.00 21.57 29.35
CA GLN A 4 22.35 21.30 28.06
C GLN A 4 22.77 19.95 27.45
N LYS A 5 24.02 19.51 27.69
CA LYS A 5 24.52 18.21 27.25
C LYS A 5 23.92 17.06 28.05
N VAL A 6 23.77 17.25 29.38
CA VAL A 6 23.16 16.25 30.26
C VAL A 6 21.69 16.00 29.89
N VAL A 7 20.93 17.05 29.60
CA VAL A 7 19.53 16.91 29.15
C VAL A 7 19.44 16.17 27.82
N GLY A 8 20.33 16.46 26.87
CA GLY A 8 20.37 15.77 25.57
C GLY A 8 20.65 14.27 25.68
N VAL A 9 21.59 13.87 26.55
CA VAL A 9 21.93 12.45 26.77
C VAL A 9 20.79 11.71 27.45
N VAL A 10 20.12 12.32 28.44
CA VAL A 10 18.95 11.72 29.11
C VAL A 10 17.80 11.54 28.13
N LEU A 11 17.55 12.52 27.26
CA LEU A 11 16.50 12.45 26.25
C LEU A 11 16.77 11.34 25.22
N LEU A 12 18.02 11.23 24.74
CA LEU A 12 18.43 10.16 23.82
C LEU A 12 18.33 8.78 24.46
N GLY A 13 18.68 8.65 25.74
CA GLY A 13 18.50 7.41 26.50
C GLY A 13 17.03 6.99 26.60
N LEU A 14 16.13 7.94 26.88
CA LEU A 14 14.68 7.69 26.92
C LEU A 14 14.11 7.28 25.56
N ILE A 15 14.55 7.90 24.47
CA ILE A 15 14.13 7.53 23.10
C ILE A 15 14.62 6.12 22.77
N GLY A 16 15.89 5.80 23.07
CA GLY A 16 16.44 4.46 22.87
C GLY A 16 15.69 3.39 23.67
N LEU A 17 15.34 3.69 24.93
CA LEU A 17 14.56 2.79 25.79
C LEU A 17 13.14 2.58 25.23
N TYR A 18 12.49 3.63 24.72
CA TYR A 18 11.16 3.54 24.12
C TYR A 18 11.12 2.60 22.92
N PHE A 19 12.07 2.71 21.99
CA PHE A 19 12.18 1.80 20.85
C PHE A 19 12.58 0.38 21.25
N ALA A 20 13.44 0.22 22.26
CA ALA A 20 13.79 -1.09 22.79
C ALA A 20 12.60 -1.80 23.45
N PHE A 21 11.62 -1.05 23.96
CA PHE A 21 10.39 -1.63 24.52
C PHE A 21 9.37 -1.98 23.43
N GLN A 22 9.21 -1.13 22.41
CA GLN A 22 8.34 -1.39 21.25
C GLN A 22 8.82 -2.58 20.39
N GLY A 23 10.12 -2.86 20.37
CA GLY A 23 10.69 -4.01 19.63
C GLY A 23 10.60 -5.36 20.35
N ARG A 24 9.94 -5.45 21.52
CA ARG A 24 9.86 -6.67 22.34
C ARG A 24 8.47 -7.30 22.42
N GLU A 25 7.51 -6.82 21.63
CA GLU A 25 6.27 -7.56 21.40
C GLU A 25 6.53 -8.63 20.32
N GLU A 26 6.68 -9.86 20.83
CA GLU A 26 6.56 -11.17 20.17
C GLU A 26 7.64 -11.70 19.19
N ALA A 27 8.61 -12.42 19.76
CA ALA A 27 8.96 -13.77 19.31
C ALA A 27 9.30 -14.60 20.57
N PRO A 28 8.72 -15.79 20.81
CA PRO A 28 9.06 -17.04 20.07
C PRO A 28 7.82 -17.97 19.87
N SER A 29 7.75 -19.03 19.04
CA SER A 29 8.65 -20.18 18.85
C SER A 29 8.11 -21.06 17.69
N PRO A 30 8.94 -21.86 16.99
CA PRO A 30 8.56 -22.66 15.83
C PRO A 30 8.03 -24.04 16.22
N SER A 31 6.80 -24.38 15.86
CA SER A 31 6.25 -25.75 15.84
C SER A 31 4.89 -25.75 15.15
N GLY A 32 4.79 -26.28 13.92
CA GLY A 32 3.49 -26.54 13.29
C GLY A 32 3.56 -26.56 11.77
N PRO A 33 2.86 -27.50 11.09
CA PRO A 33 3.28 -28.04 9.81
C PRO A 33 2.97 -27.13 8.62
N ALA A 34 3.73 -27.36 7.55
CA ALA A 34 3.56 -26.81 6.21
C ALA A 34 2.09 -26.65 5.83
N SER A 35 1.63 -25.40 5.83
CA SER A 35 0.41 -25.00 5.13
C SER A 35 0.84 -24.22 3.89
N PRO A 36 0.25 -24.46 2.71
CA PRO A 36 0.59 -23.76 1.47
C PRO A 36 0.40 -22.25 1.64
N PRO A 37 1.06 -21.40 0.84
CA PRO A 37 1.02 -19.96 1.00
C PRO A 37 -0.44 -19.53 0.97
N ARG A 38 -0.96 -19.16 2.15
CA ARG A 38 -2.21 -18.44 2.28
C ARG A 38 -1.91 -17.08 1.71
N GLU A 39 -2.13 -16.97 0.40
CA GLU A 39 -2.40 -15.73 -0.28
C GLU A 39 -3.25 -14.91 0.70
N GLU A 40 -2.67 -13.80 1.18
CA GLU A 40 -3.41 -12.78 1.90
C GLU A 40 -4.59 -12.42 1.00
N ARG A 41 -5.71 -13.12 1.21
CA ARG A 41 -7.02 -12.68 0.78
C ARG A 41 -7.25 -11.45 1.64
N VAL A 42 -6.67 -10.33 1.20
CA VAL A 42 -7.00 -9.00 1.70
C VAL A 42 -8.51 -8.98 1.68
N GLU A 43 -9.07 -8.95 2.89
CA GLU A 43 -10.48 -8.95 3.19
C GLU A 43 -11.08 -7.71 2.53
N GLU A 44 -11.43 -7.83 1.24
CA GLU A 44 -12.20 -6.88 0.45
C GLU A 44 -13.70 -7.18 0.69
N GLU A 45 -14.05 -7.50 1.94
CA GLU A 45 -15.41 -7.74 2.37
C GLU A 45 -15.90 -6.45 3.05
N GLY A 46 -16.60 -5.61 2.28
CA GLY A 46 -17.45 -4.56 2.88
C GLY A 46 -17.27 -3.13 2.41
N ARG A 47 -16.42 -2.84 1.42
CA ARG A 47 -16.36 -1.47 0.85
C ARG A 47 -17.21 -1.40 -0.41
N GLU A 48 -18.25 -0.58 -0.38
CA GLU A 48 -19.09 -0.32 -1.55
C GLU A 48 -18.28 0.38 -2.65
N CYS A 49 -18.62 0.13 -3.92
CA CYS A 49 -18.06 0.88 -5.04
C CYS A 49 -18.64 2.31 -5.04
N LEU A 50 -17.96 3.23 -4.35
CA LEU A 50 -18.33 4.64 -4.27
C LEU A 50 -17.56 5.52 -5.27
N ALA A 51 -16.65 4.93 -6.04
CA ALA A 51 -15.85 5.62 -7.04
C ALA A 51 -16.28 5.27 -8.47
N ARG A 52 -16.06 6.21 -9.40
CA ARG A 52 -16.19 5.99 -10.84
C ARG A 52 -14.88 6.37 -11.51
N VAL A 53 -14.33 5.45 -12.29
CA VAL A 53 -13.16 5.74 -13.12
C VAL A 53 -13.62 6.44 -14.40
N ARG A 54 -13.15 7.68 -14.63
CA ARG A 54 -13.43 8.46 -15.84
C ARG A 54 -12.41 8.21 -16.93
N VAL A 55 -11.14 8.16 -16.55
CA VAL A 55 -10.02 7.95 -17.45
C VAL A 55 -9.12 6.89 -16.83
N ALA A 56 -8.65 5.96 -17.66
CA ALA A 56 -7.65 4.99 -17.28
C ALA A 56 -6.66 4.82 -18.43
N ALA A 57 -5.38 5.08 -18.17
CA ALA A 57 -4.33 5.03 -19.17
C ALA A 57 -3.09 4.32 -18.62
N LEU A 58 -2.55 3.40 -19.42
CA LEU A 58 -1.31 2.70 -19.13
C LEU A 58 -0.13 3.41 -19.79
N GLY A 59 0.73 4.01 -18.98
CA GLY A 59 2.02 4.54 -19.40
C GLY A 59 3.11 3.46 -19.43
N TYR A 60 4.37 3.89 -19.61
CA TYR A 60 5.51 2.96 -19.63
C TYR A 60 5.89 2.43 -18.24
N GLN A 61 5.76 3.27 -17.19
CA GLN A 61 6.12 2.97 -15.80
C GLN A 61 5.06 3.46 -14.79
N GLU A 62 3.89 3.86 -15.28
CA GLU A 62 2.83 4.37 -14.43
C GLU A 62 1.46 4.06 -15.04
N VAL A 63 0.47 3.89 -14.18
CA VAL A 63 -0.95 3.91 -14.53
C VAL A 63 -1.53 5.23 -14.07
N ARG A 64 -2.20 5.92 -14.99
CA ARG A 64 -2.92 7.16 -14.72
C ARG A 64 -4.41 6.86 -14.66
N LEU A 65 -5.06 7.29 -13.59
CA LEU A 65 -6.49 7.15 -13.38
C LEU A 65 -7.08 8.51 -13.05
N GLU A 66 -8.24 8.84 -13.60
CA GLU A 66 -9.09 9.91 -13.09
C GLU A 66 -10.28 9.28 -12.38
N LEU A 67 -10.42 9.58 -11.09
CA LEU A 67 -11.46 9.05 -10.23
C LEU A 67 -12.45 10.16 -9.85
N GLU A 68 -13.73 9.86 -9.95
CA GLU A 68 -14.79 10.63 -9.33
C GLU A 68 -15.39 9.88 -8.14
N GLY A 69 -15.76 10.59 -7.09
CA GLY A 69 -16.32 9.99 -5.88
C GLY A 69 -15.24 9.66 -4.84
N GLN A 70 -15.49 8.62 -4.04
CA GLN A 70 -14.62 8.23 -2.94
C GLN A 70 -14.03 6.85 -3.20
N ALA A 71 -12.69 6.77 -3.11
CA ALA A 71 -11.94 5.53 -3.17
C ALA A 71 -10.94 5.48 -2.01
N TRP A 72 -10.73 4.31 -1.44
CA TRP A 72 -9.78 4.09 -0.34
C TRP A 72 -8.53 3.37 -0.81
N ALA A 73 -8.67 2.38 -1.69
CA ALA A 73 -7.56 1.61 -2.22
C ALA A 73 -7.67 1.39 -3.73
N ILE A 74 -6.50 1.40 -4.38
CA ILE A 74 -6.32 1.03 -5.78
C ILE A 74 -5.42 -0.20 -5.80
N ARG A 75 -5.91 -1.29 -6.37
CA ARG A 75 -5.18 -2.54 -6.59
C ARG A 75 -4.89 -2.69 -8.08
N LEU A 76 -3.63 -2.91 -8.40
CA LEU A 76 -3.15 -3.21 -9.74
C LEU A 76 -2.59 -4.63 -9.74
N SER A 77 -2.85 -5.37 -10.81
CA SER A 77 -2.32 -6.71 -11.02
C SER A 77 -1.86 -6.88 -12.45
N TRP A 78 -0.78 -7.62 -12.64
CA TRP A 78 -0.18 -7.89 -13.95
C TRP A 78 0.50 -9.27 -13.93
N PRO A 79 0.88 -9.83 -15.08
CA PRO A 79 1.60 -11.09 -15.12
C PRO A 79 2.91 -11.02 -14.31
N GLY A 80 2.98 -11.79 -13.21
CA GLY A 80 4.15 -11.86 -12.34
C GLY A 80 4.12 -10.96 -11.10
N GLY A 81 3.02 -10.24 -10.83
CA GLY A 81 2.88 -9.51 -9.57
C GLY A 81 1.67 -8.58 -9.49
N GLY A 82 1.61 -7.81 -8.41
CA GLY A 82 0.60 -6.80 -8.19
C GLY A 82 1.04 -5.78 -7.16
N LEU A 83 0.26 -4.71 -7.05
CA LEU A 83 0.50 -3.61 -6.14
C LEU A 83 -0.85 -3.12 -5.59
N GLN A 84 -0.94 -2.92 -4.29
CA GLN A 84 -2.07 -2.25 -3.66
C GLN A 84 -1.57 -0.98 -2.98
N VAL A 85 -2.23 0.14 -3.28
CA VAL A 85 -1.91 1.46 -2.72
C VAL A 85 -3.15 2.13 -2.19
N GLU A 86 -2.98 2.91 -1.11
CA GLU A 86 -4.04 3.78 -0.60
C GLU A 86 -4.23 4.96 -1.56
N THR A 87 -5.46 5.19 -2.01
CA THR A 87 -5.87 6.33 -2.86
C THR A 87 -5.27 7.67 -2.41
N PRO A 88 -5.32 8.08 -1.13
CA PRO A 88 -4.76 9.38 -0.70
C PRO A 88 -3.24 9.52 -0.88
N ARG A 89 -2.49 8.43 -1.09
CA ARG A 89 -1.04 8.49 -1.32
C ARG A 89 -0.68 8.74 -2.79
N VAL A 90 -1.56 8.33 -3.71
CA VAL A 90 -1.29 8.32 -5.15
C VAL A 90 -2.20 9.27 -5.92
N CYS A 91 -3.26 9.78 -5.29
CA CYS A 91 -4.24 10.67 -5.90
C CYS A 91 -4.13 12.09 -5.35
N SER A 92 -4.22 13.07 -6.24
CA SER A 92 -4.32 14.50 -5.92
C SER A 92 -5.37 15.13 -6.82
N GLY A 93 -6.39 15.75 -6.23
CA GLY A 93 -7.44 16.44 -7.00
C GLY A 93 -8.28 15.55 -7.92
N GLY A 94 -8.37 14.23 -7.65
CA GLY A 94 -9.08 13.26 -8.49
C GLY A 94 -8.21 12.58 -9.55
N GLU A 95 -6.99 13.06 -9.77
CA GLU A 95 -5.99 12.41 -10.63
C GLU A 95 -5.08 11.52 -9.80
N CYS A 96 -4.96 10.25 -10.19
CA CYS A 96 -4.15 9.24 -9.53
C CYS A 96 -3.03 8.75 -10.44
N LYS A 97 -1.82 8.63 -9.87
CA LYS A 97 -0.64 8.10 -10.57
C LYS A 97 -0.04 6.97 -9.76
N VAL A 98 -0.17 5.74 -10.27
CA VAL A 98 0.35 4.55 -9.60
C VAL A 98 1.57 4.04 -10.36
N PRO A 99 2.76 4.00 -9.73
CA PRO A 99 3.96 3.50 -10.39
C PRO A 99 3.86 1.98 -10.61
N ILE A 100 4.33 1.52 -11.77
CA ILE A 100 4.40 0.09 -12.13
C ILE A 100 5.77 -0.23 -12.73
N PRO A 101 6.23 -1.50 -12.67
CA PRO A 101 7.45 -1.91 -13.35
C PRO A 101 7.37 -1.65 -14.87
N PRO A 102 8.50 -1.35 -15.53
CA PRO A 102 8.49 -1.08 -16.96
C PRO A 102 8.09 -2.32 -17.78
N GLY A 103 7.25 -2.11 -18.78
CA GLY A 103 6.91 -3.13 -19.77
C GLY A 103 5.93 -4.21 -19.31
N VAL A 104 5.27 -4.04 -18.15
CA VAL A 104 4.23 -4.97 -17.70
C VAL A 104 2.93 -4.72 -18.46
N ARG A 105 2.42 -5.76 -19.12
CA ARG A 105 1.12 -5.78 -19.84
C ARG A 105 0.56 -7.21 -19.84
N PRO A 106 -0.76 -7.40 -19.84
CA PRO A 106 -1.78 -6.40 -19.52
C PRO A 106 -1.75 -6.02 -18.04
N VAL A 107 -2.36 -4.90 -17.67
CA VAL A 107 -2.53 -4.47 -16.27
C VAL A 107 -4.01 -4.40 -15.94
N GLU A 108 -4.45 -5.18 -14.95
CA GLU A 108 -5.79 -5.09 -14.38
C GLU A 108 -5.77 -4.10 -13.21
N VAL A 109 -6.66 -3.13 -13.25
CA VAL A 109 -6.86 -2.11 -12.22
C VAL A 109 -8.21 -2.31 -11.55
N ARG A 110 -8.22 -2.37 -10.22
CA ARG A 110 -9.41 -2.46 -9.39
C ARG A 110 -9.38 -1.35 -8.34
N VAL A 111 -10.49 -0.64 -8.19
CA VAL A 111 -10.63 0.46 -7.22
C VAL A 111 -11.68 0.03 -6.21
N ASP A 112 -11.27 -0.26 -4.97
CA ASP A 112 -12.12 -0.90 -3.95
C ASP A 112 -12.96 -2.05 -4.55
N ALA A 113 -14.27 -2.11 -4.30
CA ALA A 113 -15.16 -3.12 -4.88
C ALA A 113 -15.73 -2.75 -6.26
N CYS A 114 -15.13 -1.79 -6.98
CA CYS A 114 -15.57 -1.44 -8.33
C CYS A 114 -15.14 -2.51 -9.36
N PRO A 115 -15.84 -2.60 -10.51
CA PRO A 115 -15.47 -3.51 -11.57
C PRO A 115 -14.02 -3.31 -12.02
N PRO A 116 -13.28 -4.40 -12.31
CA PRO A 116 -11.91 -4.31 -12.77
C PRO A 116 -11.84 -3.74 -14.21
N LEU A 117 -10.75 -3.02 -14.48
CA LEU A 117 -10.43 -2.41 -15.77
C LEU A 117 -9.14 -3.03 -16.30
N LEU A 118 -9.17 -3.59 -17.50
CA LEU A 118 -7.99 -4.12 -18.17
C LEU A 118 -7.37 -3.04 -19.07
N LEU A 119 -6.06 -2.84 -18.95
CA LEU A 119 -5.30 -1.89 -19.74
C LEU A 119 -4.16 -2.57 -20.49
N GLY A 120 -3.96 -2.15 -21.74
CA GLY A 120 -2.83 -2.59 -22.57
C GLY A 120 -3.00 -3.96 -23.22
N GLU A 121 -4.25 -4.35 -23.51
CA GLU A 121 -4.57 -5.44 -24.46
C GLU A 121 -4.10 -5.11 -25.89
#